data_AF-A0A1E5PH70-F1
#
_entry.id   AF-A0A1E5PH70-F1
#
_cell.length_a   1.000
_cell.length_b   1.000
_cell.length_c   1.000
_cell.angle_alpha   90.00
_cell.angle_beta   90.00
_cell.angle_gamma   90.00
#
_symmetry.space_group_name_H-M   'P 1'
#
loop_
_entity.id
_entity.type
_entity.pdbx_description
1 polymer ?
#
loop_
_entity_poly.entity_id
_entity_poly.type
_entity_poly.pdbx_seq_one_letter_code
_entity_poly.pdbx_strand_id
1 'polypeptide(L)' 'MIIAFLCVFIVMGLVQVLKPQLLWRMNRPLQQPIVKDYDATEPSRAGYTMMRVTGAVFLAWAVWMLVTQAS' A
#
# COMPACT_ATOMS: atom_id res chain seq x y z
N MET A 1 -14.01 -14.08 8.51
CA MET A 1 -13.97 -12.73 7.87
C MET A 1 -12.59 -12.07 7.98
N ILE A 2 -11.94 -12.08 9.16
CA ILE A 2 -10.60 -11.48 9.37
C ILE A 2 -9.55 -11.99 8.36
N ILE A 3 -9.50 -13.30 8.12
CA ILE A 3 -8.58 -13.93 7.15
C ILE A 3 -8.71 -13.31 5.75
N ALA A 4 -9.93 -13.07 5.27
CA ALA A 4 -10.15 -12.49 3.95
C ALA A 4 -9.60 -11.05 3.87
N PHE A 5 -9.78 -10.25 4.92
CA PHE A 5 -9.20 -8.90 4.99
C PHE A 5 -7.66 -8.95 5.02
N LEU A 6 -7.07 -9.89 5.77
CA LEU A 6 -5.62 -10.07 5.80
C LEU A 6 -5.05 -10.45 4.42
N CYS A 7 -5.74 -11.31 3.67
CA CYS A 7 -5.35 -11.62 2.29
C CYS A 7 -5.37 -10.37 1.39
N VAL A 8 -6.41 -9.54 1.49
CA VAL A 8 -6.48 -8.27 0.74
C VAL A 8 -5.34 -7.33 1.15
N PHE A 9 -5.05 -7.20 2.44
CA PHE A 9 -3.95 -6.38 2.94
C PHE A 9 -2.58 -6.89 2.48
N ILE A 10 -2.37 -8.21 2.42
CA ILE A 10 -1.15 -8.80 1.88
C ILE A 10 -0.99 -8.43 0.40
N VAL A 11 -2.06 -8.53 -0.40
CA VAL A 11 -2.02 -8.12 -1.82
C VAL A 11 -1.70 -6.63 -1.94
N MET A 12 -2.37 -5.77 -1.17
CA MET A 12 -2.11 -4.33 -1.17
C MET A 12 -0.68 -3.99 -0.75
N GLY A 13 -0.18 -4.62 0.31
CA GLY A 13 1.20 -4.47 0.78
C GLY A 13 2.22 -4.93 -0.25
N LEU A 14 1.97 -6.05 -0.93
CA LEU A 14 2.81 -6.54 -2.02
C LEU A 14 2.87 -5.55 -3.19
N VAL A 15 1.72 -4.98 -3.59
CA VAL A 15 1.69 -3.94 -4.62
C VAL A 15 2.47 -2.71 -4.17
N GLN A 16 2.37 -2.30 -2.91
CA GLN A 16 3.12 -1.17 -2.36
C GLN A 16 4.65 -1.41 -2.41
N VAL A 17 5.11 -2.63 -2.18
CA VAL A 17 6.54 -2.99 -2.26
C VAL A 17 7.02 -3.01 -3.71
N LEU A 18 6.26 -3.64 -4.61
CA LEU A 18 6.70 -3.87 -5.99
C LEU A 18 6.50 -2.65 -6.88
N LYS A 19 5.31 -2.04 -6.82
CA LYS A 19 4.87 -0.94 -7.68
C LYS A 19 4.05 0.09 -6.88
N PRO A 20 4.67 0.86 -5.95
CA PRO A 20 3.96 1.86 -5.15
C PRO A 20 3.28 2.94 -6.01
N GLN A 21 3.80 3.22 -7.20
CA GLN A 21 3.20 4.14 -8.17
C GLN A 21 1.79 3.71 -8.61
N LEU A 22 1.51 2.40 -8.61
CA LEU A 22 0.20 1.90 -9.03
C LEU A 22 -0.87 2.30 -8.03
N LEU A 23 -0.59 2.14 -6.73
CA LEU A 23 -1.50 2.56 -5.66
C LEU A 23 -1.72 4.08 -5.66
N TRP A 24 -0.65 4.85 -5.90
CA TRP A 24 -0.76 6.30 -6.08
C TRP A 24 -1.74 6.63 -7.22
N ARG A 25 -1.47 6.15 -8.44
CA ARG A 25 -2.31 6.44 -9.61
C ARG A 25 -3.76 5.98 -9.46
N MET A 26 -3.99 4.85 -8.79
CA MET A 26 -5.35 4.35 -8.50
C MET A 26 -6.10 5.25 -7.52
N ASN A 27 -5.40 5.99 -6.66
CA ASN A 27 -6.03 6.91 -5.71
C ASN A 27 -6.41 8.26 -6.33
N ARG A 28 -5.94 8.56 -7.54
CA ARG A 28 -6.24 9.81 -8.26
C ARG A 28 -7.71 10.19 -8.28
N PRO A 29 -8.69 9.35 -8.69
CA PRO A 29 -10.10 9.73 -8.71
C PRO A 29 -10.68 10.06 -7.32
N LEU A 30 -10.10 9.48 -6.26
CA LEU A 30 -10.52 9.72 -4.88
C LEU A 30 -9.90 10.99 -4.30
N GLN A 31 -8.67 11.32 -4.71
CA GLN A 31 -7.92 12.45 -4.15
C GLN A 31 -8.04 13.75 -4.97
N GLN A 32 -8.28 13.67 -6.29
CA GLN A 32 -8.40 14.82 -7.17
C GLN A 32 -9.48 15.85 -6.74
N PRO A 33 -10.63 15.46 -6.15
CA PRO A 33 -11.61 16.43 -5.65
C PRO A 33 -11.11 17.26 -4.44
N ILE A 34 -10.12 16.75 -3.71
CA ILE A 34 -9.62 17.33 -2.45
C ILE A 34 -8.28 18.04 -2.70
N VAL A 35 -7.42 17.45 -3.51
CA VAL A 35 -6.07 17.93 -3.82
C VAL A 35 -6.10 18.68 -5.14
N LYS A 36 -5.91 20.00 -5.06
CA LYS A 36 -6.01 20.93 -6.21
C LYS A 36 -5.05 20.60 -7.36
N ASP A 37 -3.86 20.07 -7.04
CA ASP A 37 -2.88 19.60 -8.02
C ASP A 37 -2.31 18.24 -7.58
N TYR A 38 -3.10 17.19 -7.79
CA TYR A 38 -2.75 15.84 -7.40
C TYR A 38 -1.43 15.36 -8.01
N ASP A 39 -1.20 15.70 -9.28
CA ASP A 39 -0.03 15.23 -10.01
C ASP A 39 1.25 15.96 -9.54
N ALA A 40 1.16 17.23 -9.13
CA ALA A 40 2.28 17.92 -8.47
C ALA A 40 2.64 17.37 -7.08
N THR A 41 1.73 16.63 -6.44
CA THR A 41 1.98 15.98 -5.14
C THR A 41 2.53 14.56 -5.27
N GLU A 42 2.89 14.11 -6.48
CA GLU A 42 3.48 12.79 -6.67
C GLU A 42 4.75 12.62 -5.80
N PRO A 43 4.88 11.50 -5.06
CA PRO A 43 6.07 11.24 -4.27
C PRO A 43 7.36 11.28 -5.10
N SER A 44 8.40 11.88 -4.54
CA SER A 44 9.74 11.82 -5.12
C SER A 44 10.27 10.38 -5.15
N ARG A 45 11.41 10.14 -5.82
CA ARG A 45 12.09 8.83 -5.77
C ARG A 45 12.33 8.36 -4.33
N ALA A 46 12.77 9.26 -3.44
CA ALA A 46 12.95 8.95 -2.03
C ALA A 46 11.61 8.65 -1.33
N GLY A 47 10.54 9.37 -1.66
CA GLY A 47 9.19 9.09 -1.17
C GLY A 47 8.70 7.70 -1.58
N TYR A 48 8.91 7.30 -2.84
CA TYR A 48 8.58 5.95 -3.29
C TYR A 48 9.45 4.87 -2.63
N THR A 49 10.74 5.12 -2.40
CA THR A 49 11.59 4.21 -1.62
C THR A 49 11.04 4.03 -0.21
N MET A 50 10.65 5.13 0.45
CA MET A 50 10.05 5.06 1.78
C MET A 50 8.74 4.27 1.77
N MET A 51 7.88 4.49 0.76
CA MET A 51 6.66 3.70 0.59
C MET A 51 6.93 2.20 0.47
N ARG A 52 7.98 1.80 -0.26
CA ARG A 52 8.37 0.37 -0.38
C ARG A 52 8.84 -0.20 0.95
N VAL A 53 9.66 0.54 1.69
CA VAL A 53 10.15 0.14 3.01
C VAL A 53 9.00 -0.04 3.98
N THR A 54 8.10 0.95 4.07
CA THR A 54 6.89 0.86 4.90
C THR A 54 6.00 -0.30 4.46
N GLY A 55 5.80 -0.48 3.15
CA GLY A 55 5.04 -1.60 2.59
C GLY A 55 5.62 -2.96 2.96
N ALA A 56 6.96 -3.10 2.98
CA ALA A 56 7.63 -4.35 3.34
C ALA A 56 7.44 -4.70 4.82
N VAL A 57 7.56 -3.70 5.71
CA VAL A 57 7.29 -3.85 7.14
C VAL A 57 5.83 -4.25 7.38
N PHE A 58 4.90 -3.55 6.73
CA PHE A 58 3.47 -3.87 6.82
C PHE A 58 3.16 -5.29 6.30
N LEU A 59 3.74 -5.67 5.16
CA LEU A 59 3.54 -7.00 4.56
C LEU A 59 4.04 -8.11 5.49
N ALA A 60 5.22 -7.97 6.09
CA ALA A 60 5.76 -8.93 7.05
C ALA A 60 4.81 -9.09 8.26
N TRP A 61 4.29 -7.98 8.77
CA TRP A 61 3.34 -7.98 9.88
C TRP A 61 2.00 -8.64 9.50
N ALA A 62 1.45 -8.32 8.31
CA ALA A 62 0.19 -8.89 7.84
C ALA A 62 0.29 -10.41 7.60
N VAL A 63 1.41 -10.88 7.06
CA VAL A 63 1.70 -12.32 6.90
C VAL A 63 1.79 -12.99 8.26
N TRP A 64 2.50 -12.39 9.23
CA TRP A 64 2.59 -12.93 10.57
C TRP A 64 1.20 -13.06 11.23
N MET A 65 0.36 -12.02 11.14
CA MET A 65 -1.02 -12.07 11.64
C MET A 65 -1.87 -13.14 10.96
N LEU A 66 -1.69 -13.35 9.65
CA LEU A 66 -2.42 -14.39 8.93
C LEU A 66 -2.05 -15.77 9.45
N VAL A 67 -0.74 -16.02 9.64
CA VAL A 67 -0.25 -17.31 10.16
C VAL A 67 -0.77 -17.56 11.56
N THR A 68 -0.73 -16.57 12.45
CA THR A 68 -1.20 -16.73 13.84
C THR A 68 -2.70 -16.90 13.97
N GLN A 69 -3.50 -16.35 13.05
CA GLN A 69 -4.96 -16.52 13.03
C GLN A 69 -5.41 -17.82 12.34
N ALA A 70 -4.55 -18.41 11.50
CA ALA A 70 -4.82 -19.64 10.78
C ALA A 70 -4.27 -20.90 11.47
N SER A 71 -3.49 -20.72 12.55
CA SER A 71 -2.97 -21.78 13.42
C SER A 71 -3.87 -21.96 14.63
#